data_AF-A0A558BM67-F1
#
_entry.id   AF-A0A558BM67-F1
#
_cell.length_a   1.000
_cell.length_b   1.000
_cell.length_c   1.000
_cell.angle_alpha   90.00
_cell.angle_beta   90.00
_cell.angle_gamma   90.00
#
_symmetry.space_group_name_H-M   'P 1'
#
loop_
_entity.id
_entity.type
_entity.pdbx_description
1 polymer ?
#
loop_
_entity_poly.entity_id
_entity_poly.type
_entity_poly.pdbx_seq_one_letter_code
_entity_poly.pdbx_strand_id
1 'polypeptide(L)'
;MTVTESTQDGPYYDVTTDPSSPYYQEPSSWDTSSGDKIRDEATKLVDYEIAHGWLGKAVDPRLRNELIQKVYLQRIDEARKGLGDGLDLRQPGTPPTTDWANASHEQMQQAITQNANSATVAESSEEWVRVGDELTQHQKTLSDAIEASEANWQGAGGDAARKHLSEIGKWLGQTAQGATLTGRQQEIHSQVLNETQRKMAANPPVQFDVRAANAQLMQCTSPVEYAVRVSQDLQVMQAQRVAREHAAQIMTQFDQEIGSAVATPEFPAPPALAQTRAASVSGGGAAGSGGAGGASTPM
;
A
#
# COMPACT_ATOMS: atom_id res chain seq x y z
N MET A 1 28.75 -18.10 -7.27
CA MET A 1 28.38 -18.05 -8.70
C MET A 1 29.17 -16.90 -9.29
N THR A 2 30.19 -17.20 -10.07
CA THR A 2 31.07 -16.21 -10.70
C THR A 2 30.26 -15.46 -11.75
N VAL A 3 30.08 -14.15 -11.54
CA VAL A 3 29.52 -13.23 -12.53
C VAL A 3 30.53 -13.17 -13.67
N THR A 4 30.19 -13.77 -14.81
CA THR A 4 30.92 -13.57 -16.06
C THR A 4 30.69 -12.12 -16.48
N GLU A 5 31.76 -11.33 -16.48
CA GLU A 5 31.80 -9.96 -16.97
C GLU A 5 31.48 -9.99 -18.49
N SER A 6 30.28 -9.55 -18.86
CA SER A 6 29.87 -9.43 -20.26
C SER A 6 30.67 -8.30 -20.90
N THR A 7 31.62 -8.62 -21.78
CA THR A 7 32.35 -7.61 -22.56
C THR A 7 31.36 -6.84 -23.43
N GLN A 8 31.49 -5.50 -23.55
CA GLN A 8 30.59 -4.61 -24.32
C GLN A 8 30.37 -5.04 -25.79
N ASP A 9 31.23 -5.88 -26.36
CA ASP A 9 31.15 -6.40 -27.74
C ASP A 9 30.65 -7.87 -27.83
N GLY A 10 30.10 -8.43 -26.75
CA GLY A 10 29.62 -9.81 -26.73
C GLY A 10 28.20 -9.99 -27.29
N PRO A 11 27.85 -11.15 -27.88
CA PRO A 11 26.49 -11.42 -28.40
C PRO A 11 25.40 -11.56 -27.31
N TYR A 12 25.76 -11.35 -26.05
CA TYR A 12 24.88 -11.40 -24.88
C TYR A 12 24.99 -10.12 -24.02
N TYR A 13 25.55 -9.04 -24.58
CA TYR A 13 25.64 -7.76 -23.90
C TYR A 13 24.32 -7.01 -24.00
N ASP A 14 23.64 -6.84 -22.86
CA ASP A 14 22.41 -6.06 -22.74
C ASP A 14 22.73 -4.70 -22.14
N VAL A 15 22.61 -3.66 -22.98
CA VAL A 15 22.92 -2.28 -22.65
C VAL A 15 22.04 -1.71 -21.54
N THR A 16 20.88 -2.32 -21.29
CA THR A 16 19.95 -1.88 -20.25
C THR A 16 20.30 -2.48 -18.89
N THR A 17 21.17 -3.48 -18.82
CA THR A 17 21.63 -4.10 -17.56
C THR A 17 23.03 -3.67 -17.13
N ASP A 18 23.78 -2.97 -17.98
CA ASP A 18 25.10 -2.42 -17.67
C ASP A 18 24.98 -1.10 -16.90
N PRO A 19 25.42 -1.01 -15.61
CA PRO A 19 25.35 0.22 -14.82
C PRO A 19 26.12 1.41 -15.41
N SER A 20 27.07 1.15 -16.32
CA SER A 20 27.84 2.19 -17.01
C SER A 20 27.14 2.72 -18.27
N SER A 21 26.07 2.06 -18.72
CA SER A 21 25.33 2.45 -19.92
C SER A 21 24.40 3.64 -19.66
N PRO A 22 24.28 4.59 -20.61
CA PRO A 22 23.30 5.67 -20.52
C PRO A 22 21.85 5.18 -20.54
N TYR A 23 21.61 3.94 -20.96
CA TYR A 23 20.29 3.32 -21.05
C TYR A 23 19.96 2.40 -19.87
N TYR A 24 20.86 2.28 -18.89
CA TYR A 24 20.72 1.40 -17.74
C TYR A 24 19.35 1.50 -17.06
N GLN A 25 18.76 0.34 -16.81
CA GLN A 25 17.54 0.11 -16.05
C GLN A 25 17.87 -0.85 -14.92
N GLU A 26 17.67 -0.40 -13.68
CA GLU A 26 17.83 -1.30 -12.54
C GLU A 26 16.73 -2.37 -12.58
N PRO A 27 17.09 -3.67 -12.55
CA PRO A 27 16.10 -4.73 -12.46
C PRO A 27 15.27 -4.59 -11.18
N SER A 28 13.95 -4.72 -11.28
CA SER A 28 13.08 -4.76 -10.10
C SER A 28 13.43 -5.98 -9.24
N SER A 29 13.88 -5.75 -8.01
CA SER A 29 14.28 -6.80 -7.06
C SER A 29 13.25 -7.07 -5.96
N TRP A 30 12.13 -6.35 -5.96
CA TRP A 30 11.11 -6.40 -4.91
C TRP A 30 10.02 -7.44 -5.18
N ASP A 31 9.36 -7.93 -4.11
CA ASP A 31 8.37 -9.00 -4.18
C ASP A 31 7.01 -8.51 -4.72
N THR A 32 6.64 -9.03 -5.87
CA THR A 32 5.39 -8.78 -6.62
C THR A 32 4.23 -9.66 -6.17
N SER A 33 4.42 -10.56 -5.21
CA SER A 33 3.38 -11.54 -4.84
C SER A 33 2.10 -10.87 -4.33
N SER A 34 0.93 -11.24 -4.87
CA SER A 34 -0.37 -10.77 -4.31
C SER A 34 -0.52 -11.14 -2.84
N GLY A 35 -1.35 -10.40 -2.11
CA GLY A 35 -1.71 -10.74 -0.73
C GLY A 35 -2.29 -12.16 -0.63
N ASP A 36 -3.15 -12.56 -1.57
CA ASP A 36 -3.67 -13.92 -1.70
C ASP A 36 -2.55 -14.96 -1.85
N LYS A 37 -1.56 -14.70 -2.70
CA LYS A 37 -0.41 -15.60 -2.88
C LYS A 37 0.43 -15.69 -1.60
N ILE A 38 0.64 -14.57 -0.92
CA ILE A 38 1.35 -14.52 0.36
C ILE A 38 0.58 -15.31 1.43
N ARG A 39 -0.75 -15.24 1.44
CA ARG A 39 -1.62 -16.01 2.34
C ARG A 39 -1.59 -17.50 2.02
N ASP A 40 -1.60 -17.87 0.75
CA ASP A 40 -1.46 -19.27 0.32
C ASP A 40 -0.10 -19.86 0.72
N GLU A 41 0.97 -19.09 0.57
CA GLU A 41 2.31 -19.49 1.00
C GLU A 41 2.41 -19.62 2.52
N ALA A 42 1.85 -18.68 3.27
CA ALA A 42 1.76 -18.75 4.72
C ALA A 42 0.98 -19.99 5.19
N THR A 43 -0.13 -20.30 4.50
CA THR A 43 -0.94 -21.50 4.76
C THR A 43 -0.15 -22.78 4.51
N LYS A 44 0.51 -22.88 3.36
CA LYS A 44 1.35 -24.04 3.01
C LYS A 44 2.49 -24.25 4.00
N LEU A 45 3.13 -23.15 4.42
CA LEU A 45 4.21 -23.20 5.41
C LEU A 45 3.68 -23.77 6.74
N VAL A 46 2.66 -23.14 7.33
CA VAL A 46 2.08 -23.60 8.59
C VAL A 46 1.59 -25.04 8.51
N ASP A 47 0.91 -25.42 7.42
CA ASP A 47 0.45 -26.80 7.22
C ASP A 47 1.63 -27.79 7.13
N TYR A 48 2.74 -27.39 6.51
CA TYR A 48 3.96 -28.17 6.48
C TYR A 48 4.57 -28.34 7.89
N GLU A 49 4.68 -27.27 8.68
CA GLU A 49 5.16 -27.36 10.07
C GLU A 49 4.24 -28.16 10.99
N ILE A 50 2.92 -28.11 10.80
CA ILE A 50 1.97 -28.96 11.54
C ILE A 50 2.17 -30.43 11.16
N ALA A 51 2.35 -30.73 9.88
CA ALA A 51 2.45 -32.11 9.40
C ALA A 51 3.82 -32.76 9.70
N HIS A 52 4.92 -31.99 9.65
CA HIS A 52 6.30 -32.50 9.69
C HIS A 52 7.20 -31.84 10.74
N GLY A 53 6.76 -30.75 11.36
CA GLY A 53 7.55 -29.96 12.31
C GLY A 53 7.22 -30.24 13.78
N TRP A 54 7.62 -29.29 14.64
CA TRP A 54 7.55 -29.40 16.10
C TRP A 54 6.12 -29.24 16.68
N LEU A 55 5.18 -28.68 15.90
CA LEU A 55 3.80 -28.40 16.34
C LEU A 55 2.93 -29.67 16.43
N GLY A 56 3.31 -30.75 15.73
CA GLY A 56 2.59 -32.04 15.75
C GLY A 56 1.24 -32.01 15.01
N LYS A 57 0.68 -33.20 14.75
CA LYS A 57 -0.50 -33.38 13.88
C LYS A 57 -1.87 -32.97 14.48
N ALA A 58 -1.91 -32.56 15.74
CA ALA A 58 -3.16 -32.32 16.50
C ALA A 58 -3.31 -30.86 16.94
N VAL A 59 -2.98 -29.90 16.05
CA VAL A 59 -3.15 -28.47 16.32
C VAL A 59 -4.62 -28.08 16.22
N ASP A 60 -5.11 -27.37 17.24
CA ASP A 60 -6.46 -26.81 17.27
C ASP A 60 -6.72 -25.91 16.05
N PRO A 61 -7.88 -25.99 15.36
CA PRO A 61 -8.17 -25.16 14.19
C PRO A 61 -8.04 -23.65 14.41
N ARG A 62 -8.33 -23.15 15.61
CA ARG A 62 -8.17 -21.72 15.93
C ARG A 62 -6.69 -21.36 16.02
N LEU A 63 -5.91 -22.18 16.73
CA LEU A 63 -4.46 -21.99 16.84
C LEU A 63 -3.80 -22.06 15.46
N ARG A 64 -4.22 -22.98 14.58
CA ARG A 64 -3.77 -23.02 13.19
C ARG A 64 -4.03 -21.69 12.47
N ASN A 65 -5.26 -21.17 12.54
CA ASN A 65 -5.60 -19.93 11.85
C ASN A 65 -4.85 -18.72 12.42
N GLU A 66 -4.64 -18.66 13.73
CA GLU A 66 -3.80 -17.63 14.37
C GLU A 66 -2.35 -17.68 13.89
N LEU A 67 -1.78 -18.88 13.76
CA LEU A 67 -0.42 -19.07 13.22
C LEU A 67 -0.34 -18.65 11.75
N ILE A 68 -1.32 -19.02 10.92
CA ILE A 68 -1.39 -18.60 9.52
C ILE A 68 -1.44 -17.07 9.44
N GLN A 69 -2.32 -16.43 10.21
CA GLN A 69 -2.45 -14.98 10.23
C GLN A 69 -1.15 -14.30 10.66
N LYS A 70 -0.46 -14.84 11.67
CA LYS A 70 0.82 -14.31 12.14
C LYS A 70 1.91 -14.41 11.06
N VAL A 71 2.07 -15.58 10.44
CA VAL A 71 3.05 -15.80 9.36
C VAL A 71 2.72 -14.90 8.15
N TYR A 72 1.44 -14.79 7.81
CA TYR A 72 0.96 -13.93 6.75
C TYR A 72 1.32 -12.45 6.99
N LEU A 73 1.01 -11.90 8.17
CA LEU A 73 1.36 -10.52 8.53
C LEU A 73 2.87 -10.29 8.50
N GLN A 74 3.67 -11.25 9.00
CA GLN A 74 5.11 -11.17 8.93
C GLN A 74 5.62 -11.09 7.49
N ARG A 75 5.06 -11.89 6.58
CA ARG A 75 5.43 -11.86 5.16
C ARG A 75 5.01 -10.56 4.47
N ILE A 76 3.84 -10.00 4.81
CA ILE A 76 3.43 -8.67 4.31
C ILE A 76 4.43 -7.60 4.76
N ASP A 77 4.86 -7.62 6.03
CA ASP A 77 5.88 -6.71 6.54
C ASP A 77 7.23 -6.89 5.85
N GLU A 78 7.64 -8.13 5.59
CA GLU A 78 8.86 -8.44 4.85
C GLU A 78 8.78 -7.97 3.39
N ALA A 79 7.69 -8.25 2.69
CA ALA A 79 7.45 -7.82 1.32
C ALA A 79 7.35 -6.29 1.18
N ARG A 80 6.99 -5.59 2.27
CA ARG A 80 6.97 -4.12 2.32
C ARG A 80 8.36 -3.49 2.49
N LYS A 81 9.32 -4.19 3.10
CA LYS A 81 10.66 -3.63 3.38
C LYS A 81 11.36 -3.23 2.08
N GLY A 82 11.95 -2.04 2.09
CA GLY A 82 12.68 -1.51 0.93
C GLY A 82 11.79 -0.98 -0.19
N LEU A 83 10.46 -1.21 -0.19
CA LEU A 83 9.57 -0.64 -1.21
C LEU A 83 9.51 0.89 -1.16
N GLY A 84 9.84 1.51 -0.03
CA GLY A 84 9.97 2.97 0.07
C GLY A 84 11.33 3.51 -0.38
N ASP A 85 12.33 2.66 -0.58
CA ASP A 85 13.70 3.09 -0.85
C ASP A 85 13.78 3.67 -2.26
N GLY A 86 14.30 4.89 -2.39
CA GLY A 86 14.42 5.58 -3.68
C GLY A 86 13.12 6.18 -4.22
N LEU A 87 12.02 6.09 -3.47
CA LEU A 87 10.77 6.78 -3.79
C LEU A 87 10.69 8.14 -3.10
N ASP A 88 10.16 9.11 -3.82
CA ASP A 88 9.66 10.33 -3.21
C ASP A 88 8.36 9.98 -2.47
N LEU A 89 8.34 10.20 -1.15
CA LEU A 89 7.18 9.92 -0.32
C LEU A 89 6.49 11.23 0.04
N ARG A 90 5.15 11.24 -0.03
CA ARG A 90 4.36 12.33 0.53
C ARG A 90 4.65 12.43 2.01
N GLN A 91 4.67 13.66 2.54
CA GLN A 91 4.76 13.86 3.98
C GLN A 91 3.61 13.10 4.67
N PRO A 92 3.91 12.08 5.49
CA PRO A 92 2.86 11.39 6.22
C PRO A 92 2.26 12.41 7.18
N GLY A 93 0.95 12.59 7.10
CA GLY A 93 0.22 13.37 8.10
C GLY A 93 0.40 12.78 9.50
N THR A 94 -0.19 13.41 10.51
CA THR A 94 -0.19 12.82 11.85
C THR A 94 -1.00 11.52 11.83
N PRO A 95 -0.49 10.41 12.39
CA PRO A 95 -1.27 9.20 12.60
C PRO A 95 -2.59 9.50 13.34
N PRO A 96 -3.64 8.67 13.18
CA PRO A 96 -4.87 8.81 13.95
C PRO A 96 -4.57 8.78 15.46
N THR A 97 -5.16 9.71 16.21
CA THR A 97 -5.03 9.79 17.68
C THR A 97 -6.37 10.14 18.32
N THR A 98 -7.32 9.21 18.26
CA THR A 98 -8.63 9.43 18.88
C THR A 98 -8.56 9.11 20.37
N ASP A 99 -9.15 9.96 21.22
CA ASP A 99 -9.28 9.69 22.65
C ASP A 99 -10.46 8.75 22.93
N TRP A 100 -10.24 7.45 22.71
CA TRP A 100 -11.24 6.41 22.91
C TRP A 100 -11.68 6.24 24.37
N ALA A 101 -10.90 6.75 25.33
CA ALA A 101 -11.29 6.74 26.74
C ALA A 101 -12.51 7.63 27.01
N ASN A 102 -12.82 8.59 26.13
CA ASN A 102 -14.00 9.45 26.21
C ASN A 102 -15.19 8.96 25.38
N ALA A 103 -15.03 7.88 24.61
CA ALA A 103 -16.10 7.31 23.81
C ALA A 103 -16.95 6.29 24.59
N SER A 104 -18.24 6.20 24.23
CA SER A 104 -19.10 5.08 24.65
C SER A 104 -18.71 3.81 23.90
N HIS A 105 -19.06 2.66 24.47
CA HIS A 105 -18.78 1.37 23.82
C HIS A 105 -19.55 1.25 22.48
N GLU A 106 -20.78 1.74 22.44
CA GLU A 106 -21.62 1.77 21.23
C GLU A 106 -21.00 2.65 20.14
N GLN A 107 -20.43 3.81 20.50
CA GLN A 107 -19.74 4.68 19.55
C GLN A 107 -18.50 4.00 18.96
N MET A 108 -17.72 3.29 19.78
CA MET A 108 -16.57 2.52 19.31
C MET A 108 -16.99 1.38 18.38
N GLN A 109 -18.05 0.64 18.75
CA GLN A 109 -18.61 -0.41 17.90
C GLN A 109 -19.09 0.15 16.56
N GLN A 110 -19.78 1.29 16.57
CA GLN A 110 -20.26 1.94 15.36
C GLN A 110 -19.09 2.40 14.48
N ALA A 111 -18.05 3.00 15.07
CA ALA A 111 -16.88 3.49 14.34
C ALA A 111 -16.17 2.38 13.54
N ILE A 112 -16.08 1.17 14.09
CA ILE A 112 -15.39 0.05 13.43
C ILE A 112 -16.28 -0.80 12.53
N THR A 113 -17.61 -0.62 12.57
CA THR A 113 -18.55 -1.45 11.79
C THR A 113 -19.29 -0.69 10.71
N GLN A 114 -19.60 0.58 10.91
CA GLN A 114 -20.40 1.35 9.98
C GLN A 114 -19.56 1.82 8.80
N ASN A 115 -19.92 1.41 7.58
CA ASN A 115 -19.20 1.72 6.34
C ASN A 115 -17.71 1.29 6.36
N ALA A 116 -17.36 0.34 7.22
CA ALA A 116 -16.00 -0.17 7.36
C ALA A 116 -15.94 -1.61 6.85
N ASN A 117 -15.45 -1.80 5.62
CA ASN A 117 -15.36 -3.11 4.99
C ASN A 117 -13.89 -3.46 4.70
N SER A 118 -13.31 -4.35 5.51
CA SER A 118 -11.92 -4.81 5.31
C SER A 118 -11.75 -5.54 3.97
N ALA A 119 -12.74 -6.32 3.53
CA ALA A 119 -12.63 -7.08 2.28
C ALA A 119 -12.51 -6.15 1.06
N THR A 120 -13.27 -5.05 1.02
CA THR A 120 -13.14 -4.06 -0.07
C THR A 120 -11.78 -3.36 -0.05
N VAL A 121 -11.19 -3.12 1.12
CA VAL A 121 -9.83 -2.57 1.22
C VAL A 121 -8.79 -3.58 0.73
N ALA A 122 -8.98 -4.88 1.02
CA ALA A 122 -8.15 -5.96 0.50
C ALA A 122 -8.26 -6.12 -1.03
N GLU A 123 -9.46 -6.01 -1.59
CA GLU A 123 -9.60 -6.04 -3.06
C GLU A 123 -8.85 -4.87 -3.71
N SER A 124 -8.93 -3.67 -3.12
CA SER A 124 -8.19 -2.51 -3.59
C SER A 124 -6.66 -2.68 -3.44
N SER A 125 -6.16 -3.31 -2.37
CA SER A 125 -4.73 -3.56 -2.20
C SER A 125 -4.19 -4.47 -3.30
N GLU A 126 -4.94 -5.51 -3.68
CA GLU A 126 -4.56 -6.43 -4.75
C GLU A 126 -4.51 -5.74 -6.11
N GLU A 127 -5.45 -4.85 -6.41
CA GLU A 127 -5.43 -4.08 -7.64
C GLU A 127 -4.19 -3.16 -7.74
N TRP A 128 -3.76 -2.57 -6.63
CA TRP A 128 -2.53 -1.78 -6.60
C TRP A 128 -1.27 -2.62 -6.88
N VAL A 129 -1.20 -3.83 -6.30
CA VAL A 129 -0.09 -4.76 -6.57
C VAL A 129 -0.11 -5.21 -8.03
N ARG A 130 -1.28 -5.56 -8.56
CA ARG A 130 -1.45 -5.94 -9.98
C ARG A 130 -0.98 -4.84 -10.93
N VAL A 131 -1.34 -3.58 -10.65
CA VAL A 131 -0.87 -2.43 -11.44
C VAL A 131 0.65 -2.30 -11.36
N GLY A 132 1.25 -2.49 -10.18
CA GLY A 132 2.71 -2.51 -10.02
C GLY A 132 3.39 -3.57 -10.89
N ASP A 133 2.82 -4.77 -10.94
CA ASP A 133 3.32 -5.87 -11.77
C ASP A 133 3.21 -5.57 -13.27
N GLU A 134 2.08 -5.03 -13.71
CA GLU A 134 1.85 -4.64 -15.11
C GLU A 134 2.85 -3.55 -15.55
N LEU A 135 3.08 -2.54 -14.71
CA LEU A 135 4.05 -1.48 -14.98
C LEU A 135 5.50 -2.01 -15.05
N THR A 136 5.83 -2.99 -14.20
CA THR A 136 7.14 -3.68 -14.23
C THR A 136 7.32 -4.47 -15.53
N GLN A 137 6.27 -5.14 -16.01
CA GLN A 137 6.29 -5.82 -17.32
C GLN A 137 6.45 -4.83 -18.48
N HIS A 138 5.83 -3.65 -18.38
CA HIS A 138 6.01 -2.59 -19.37
C HIS A 138 7.42 -2.00 -19.36
N GLN A 139 8.02 -1.80 -18.18
CA GLN A 139 9.43 -1.41 -18.07
C GLN A 139 10.33 -2.42 -18.77
N LYS A 140 10.16 -3.72 -18.50
CA LYS A 140 10.92 -4.77 -19.17
C LYS A 140 10.75 -4.75 -20.69
N THR A 141 9.51 -4.61 -21.16
CA THR A 141 9.22 -4.52 -22.59
C THR A 141 9.94 -3.34 -23.26
N LEU A 142 10.05 -2.19 -22.56
CA LEU A 142 10.82 -1.05 -23.07
C LEU A 142 12.32 -1.32 -23.08
N SER A 143 12.87 -2.00 -22.07
CA SER A 143 14.28 -2.41 -22.06
C SER A 143 14.60 -3.30 -23.25
N ASP A 144 13.80 -4.34 -23.48
CA ASP A 144 13.97 -5.27 -24.60
C ASP A 144 13.89 -4.52 -25.96
N ALA A 145 13.00 -3.52 -26.06
CA ALA A 145 12.87 -2.69 -27.26
C ALA A 145 14.07 -1.75 -27.49
N ILE A 146 14.66 -1.20 -26.42
CA ILE A 146 15.88 -0.39 -26.49
C ILE A 146 17.02 -1.25 -27.04
N GLU A 147 17.25 -2.43 -26.46
CA GLU A 147 18.28 -3.37 -26.87
C GLU A 147 18.10 -3.80 -28.34
N ALA A 148 16.90 -4.22 -28.73
CA ALA A 148 16.60 -4.65 -30.10
C ALA A 148 16.76 -3.53 -31.15
N SER A 149 16.66 -2.26 -30.74
CA SER A 149 16.75 -1.11 -31.65
C SER A 149 18.19 -0.77 -32.08
N GLU A 150 19.20 -1.19 -31.31
CA GLU A 150 20.57 -0.69 -31.47
C GLU A 150 21.17 -0.99 -32.86
N ALA A 151 20.94 -2.20 -33.36
CA ALA A 151 21.50 -2.63 -34.64
C ALA A 151 20.85 -1.93 -35.85
N ASN A 152 19.55 -1.65 -35.77
CA ASN A 152 18.74 -1.22 -36.91
C ASN A 152 18.50 0.30 -36.97
N TRP A 153 18.56 0.99 -35.83
CA TRP A 153 18.33 2.42 -35.74
C TRP A 153 19.52 3.15 -35.13
N GLN A 154 20.50 3.40 -36.00
CA GLN A 154 21.76 4.04 -35.66
C GLN A 154 21.70 5.56 -35.86
N GLY A 155 22.62 6.26 -35.19
CA GLY A 155 22.78 7.71 -35.27
C GLY A 155 21.99 8.48 -34.21
N ALA A 156 22.23 9.79 -34.16
CA ALA A 156 21.80 10.66 -33.06
C ALA A 156 20.29 10.65 -32.75
N GLY A 157 19.45 10.42 -33.77
CA GLY A 157 18.01 10.29 -33.57
C GLY A 157 17.61 9.02 -32.81
N GLY A 158 18.26 7.89 -33.11
CA GLY A 158 18.05 6.62 -32.41
C GLY A 158 18.58 6.67 -30.97
N ASP A 159 19.74 7.30 -30.77
CA ASP A 159 20.31 7.51 -29.43
C ASP A 159 19.39 8.37 -28.55
N ALA A 160 18.86 9.47 -29.11
CA ALA A 160 17.91 10.33 -28.39
C ALA A 160 16.62 9.59 -28.02
N ALA A 161 16.10 8.75 -28.91
CA ALA A 161 14.91 7.96 -28.65
C ALA A 161 15.16 6.89 -27.56
N ARG A 162 16.26 6.13 -27.64
CA ARG A 162 16.64 5.16 -26.60
C ARG A 162 16.83 5.83 -25.25
N LYS A 163 17.45 7.00 -25.21
CA LYS A 163 17.61 7.77 -23.96
C LYS A 163 16.25 8.13 -23.35
N HIS A 164 15.32 8.64 -24.16
CA HIS A 164 13.99 8.99 -23.66
C HIS A 164 13.19 7.76 -23.22
N LEU A 165 13.24 6.66 -23.97
CA LEU A 165 12.61 5.41 -23.57
C LEU A 165 13.23 4.87 -22.26
N SER A 166 14.53 5.06 -22.06
CA SER A 166 15.19 4.72 -20.80
C SER A 166 14.65 5.58 -19.63
N GLU A 167 14.47 6.88 -19.83
CA GLU A 167 13.85 7.75 -18.84
C GLU A 167 12.41 7.31 -18.50
N ILE A 168 11.62 6.92 -19.51
CA ILE A 168 10.28 6.35 -19.29
C ILE A 168 10.36 5.03 -18.51
N GLY A 169 11.28 4.13 -18.86
CA GLY A 169 11.45 2.86 -18.15
C GLY A 169 11.76 3.05 -16.66
N LYS A 170 12.62 4.03 -16.32
CA LYS A 170 12.92 4.39 -14.93
C LYS A 170 11.68 4.90 -14.21
N TRP A 171 10.92 5.78 -14.86
CA TRP A 171 9.66 6.30 -14.32
C TRP A 171 8.62 5.20 -14.11
N LEU A 172 8.49 4.24 -15.03
CA LEU A 172 7.62 3.07 -14.87
C LEU A 172 8.05 2.22 -13.66
N GLY A 173 9.35 1.96 -13.49
CA GLY A 173 9.88 1.21 -12.35
C GLY A 173 9.58 1.86 -11.00
N GLN A 174 9.78 3.18 -10.89
CA GLN A 174 9.42 3.95 -9.69
C GLN A 174 7.91 3.96 -9.43
N THR A 175 7.10 4.15 -10.48
CA THR A 175 5.64 4.12 -10.39
C THR A 175 5.14 2.74 -9.97
N ALA A 176 5.74 1.67 -10.49
CA ALA A 176 5.44 0.29 -10.13
C ALA A 176 5.73 0.01 -8.65
N GLN A 177 6.93 0.38 -8.19
CA GLN A 177 7.34 0.24 -6.80
C GLN A 177 6.40 1.01 -5.85
N GLY A 178 6.00 2.23 -6.23
CA GLY A 178 5.02 3.02 -5.48
C GLY A 178 3.62 2.39 -5.44
N ALA A 179 3.15 1.85 -6.57
CA ALA A 179 1.89 1.12 -6.63
C ALA A 179 1.90 -0.07 -5.67
N THR A 180 2.97 -0.88 -5.67
CA THR A 180 3.13 -2.00 -4.74
C THR A 180 3.20 -1.54 -3.28
N LEU A 181 3.96 -0.48 -2.96
CA LEU A 181 4.01 0.08 -1.61
C LEU A 181 2.62 0.50 -1.12
N THR A 182 1.82 1.08 -2.00
CA THR A 182 0.44 1.50 -1.71
C THR A 182 -0.44 0.28 -1.43
N GLY A 183 -0.36 -0.75 -2.28
CA GLY A 183 -1.07 -2.01 -2.08
C GLY A 183 -0.72 -2.67 -0.74
N ARG A 184 0.57 -2.77 -0.40
CA ARG A 184 0.99 -3.36 0.89
C ARG A 184 0.46 -2.61 2.11
N GLN A 185 0.36 -1.29 2.04
CA GLN A 185 -0.16 -0.53 3.17
C GLN A 185 -1.67 -0.61 3.31
N GLN A 186 -2.40 -0.65 2.19
CA GLN A 186 -3.83 -0.96 2.23
C GLN A 186 -4.10 -2.38 2.75
N GLU A 187 -3.23 -3.34 2.42
CA GLU A 187 -3.35 -4.70 2.96
C GLU A 187 -3.23 -4.69 4.49
N ILE A 188 -2.23 -3.99 5.04
CA ILE A 188 -2.09 -3.81 6.48
C ILE A 188 -3.36 -3.19 7.08
N HIS A 189 -3.91 -2.12 6.47
CA HIS A 189 -5.14 -1.49 6.95
C HIS A 189 -6.34 -2.43 6.93
N SER A 190 -6.49 -3.24 5.89
CA SER A 190 -7.54 -4.26 5.79
C SER A 190 -7.44 -5.27 6.94
N GLN A 191 -6.25 -5.81 7.18
CA GLN A 191 -6.04 -6.80 8.24
C GLN A 191 -6.26 -6.22 9.63
N VAL A 192 -5.74 -5.02 9.88
CA VAL A 192 -5.93 -4.30 11.15
C VAL A 192 -7.41 -4.05 11.40
N LEU A 193 -8.17 -3.62 10.39
CA LEU A 193 -9.62 -3.44 10.50
C LEU A 193 -10.33 -4.78 10.79
N ASN A 194 -10.02 -5.84 10.04
CA ASN A 194 -10.66 -7.15 10.22
C ASN A 194 -10.42 -7.72 11.64
N GLU A 195 -9.19 -7.64 12.11
CA GLU A 195 -8.79 -8.10 13.43
C GLU A 195 -9.44 -7.27 14.54
N THR A 196 -9.54 -5.95 14.36
CA THR A 196 -10.21 -5.05 15.30
C THR A 196 -11.71 -5.35 15.37
N GLN A 197 -12.38 -5.55 14.22
CA GLN A 197 -13.78 -5.96 14.16
C GLN A 197 -14.01 -7.28 14.89
N ARG A 198 -13.11 -8.26 14.73
CA ARG A 198 -13.19 -9.55 15.43
C ARG A 198 -13.04 -9.39 16.95
N LYS A 199 -12.05 -8.60 17.41
CA LYS A 199 -11.83 -8.31 18.84
C LYS A 199 -13.03 -7.59 19.46
N MET A 200 -13.59 -6.59 18.76
CA MET A 200 -14.77 -5.85 19.20
C MET A 200 -16.02 -6.74 19.25
N ALA A 201 -16.21 -7.63 18.28
CA ALA A 201 -17.31 -8.61 18.31
C ALA A 201 -17.21 -9.59 19.50
N ALA A 202 -16.00 -9.92 19.93
CA ALA A 202 -15.77 -10.73 21.13
C ALA A 202 -15.96 -9.95 22.46
N ASN A 203 -16.08 -8.63 22.40
CA ASN A 203 -16.29 -7.74 23.55
C ASN A 203 -17.54 -6.88 23.31
N PRO A 204 -18.77 -7.44 23.34
CA PRO A 204 -19.97 -6.67 23.03
C PRO A 204 -20.32 -5.60 24.09
N PRO A 205 -21.03 -4.52 23.72
CA PRO A 205 -21.53 -3.54 24.66
C PRO A 205 -22.44 -4.13 25.75
N VAL A 206 -22.11 -3.86 27.01
CA VAL A 206 -22.95 -4.20 28.15
C VAL A 206 -23.87 -3.03 28.45
N GLN A 207 -25.18 -3.27 28.34
CA GLN A 207 -26.19 -2.25 28.57
C GLN A 207 -26.47 -2.10 30.06
N PHE A 208 -26.35 -0.88 30.57
CA PHE A 208 -26.73 -0.53 31.93
C PHE A 208 -27.25 0.91 31.98
N ASP A 209 -28.47 1.09 32.48
CA ASP A 209 -29.09 2.39 32.71
C ASP A 209 -29.29 2.60 34.22
N VAL A 210 -28.50 3.51 34.78
CA VAL A 210 -28.54 3.88 36.19
C VAL A 210 -29.93 4.37 36.62
N ARG A 211 -30.65 5.10 35.76
CA ARG A 211 -32.00 5.62 36.09
C ARG A 211 -33.00 4.48 36.15
N ALA A 212 -32.96 3.57 35.18
CA ALA A 212 -33.83 2.40 35.17
C ALA A 212 -33.56 1.48 36.37
N ALA A 213 -32.27 1.24 36.69
CA ALA A 213 -31.85 0.46 37.86
C ALA A 213 -32.37 1.09 39.17
N ASN A 214 -32.17 2.41 39.35
CA ASN A 214 -32.67 3.11 40.54
C ASN A 214 -34.20 3.08 40.65
N ALA A 215 -34.92 3.22 39.53
CA ALA A 215 -36.39 3.15 39.53
C ALA A 215 -36.89 1.76 39.95
N GLN A 216 -36.19 0.69 39.55
CA GLN A 216 -36.50 -0.68 39.98
C GLN A 216 -36.22 -0.88 41.47
N LEU A 217 -35.11 -0.34 41.98
CA LEU A 217 -34.79 -0.39 43.41
C LEU A 217 -35.85 0.29 44.28
N MET A 218 -36.45 1.40 43.82
CA MET A 218 -37.54 2.07 44.53
C MET A 218 -38.83 1.25 44.62
N GLN A 219 -39.00 0.24 43.76
CA GLN A 219 -40.18 -0.63 43.73
C GLN A 219 -39.99 -1.88 44.60
N CYS A 220 -38.78 -2.17 45.09
CA CYS A 220 -38.51 -3.32 45.94
C CYS A 220 -39.07 -3.11 47.36
N THR A 221 -40.00 -3.97 47.78
CA THR A 221 -40.58 -3.93 49.13
C THR A 221 -39.88 -4.87 50.12
N SER A 222 -39.15 -5.88 49.64
CA SER A 222 -38.39 -6.82 50.47
C SER A 222 -36.94 -6.36 50.64
N PRO A 223 -36.42 -6.24 51.88
CA PRO A 223 -35.02 -5.89 52.12
C PRO A 223 -34.02 -6.89 51.52
N VAL A 224 -34.39 -8.17 51.46
CA VAL A 224 -33.54 -9.22 50.86
C VAL A 224 -33.48 -9.06 49.34
N GLU A 225 -34.62 -8.83 48.69
CA GLU A 225 -34.67 -8.60 47.24
C GLU A 225 -33.93 -7.32 46.84
N TYR A 226 -34.06 -6.26 47.65
CA TYR A 226 -33.31 -5.02 47.47
C TYR A 226 -31.80 -5.27 47.50
N ALA A 227 -31.30 -5.98 48.52
CA ALA A 227 -29.87 -6.28 48.65
C ALA A 227 -29.34 -7.12 47.47
N VAL A 228 -30.12 -8.13 47.05
CA VAL A 228 -29.78 -8.94 45.87
C VAL A 228 -29.72 -8.06 44.61
N ARG A 229 -30.71 -7.20 44.40
CA ARG A 229 -30.77 -6.33 43.21
C ARG A 229 -29.61 -5.34 43.16
N VAL A 230 -29.29 -4.68 44.27
CA VAL A 230 -28.13 -3.77 44.34
C VAL A 230 -26.84 -4.50 43.97
N SER A 231 -26.64 -5.72 44.49
CA SER A 231 -25.42 -6.47 44.15
C SER A 231 -25.35 -6.86 42.67
N GLN A 232 -26.49 -7.21 42.05
CA GLN A 232 -26.58 -7.45 40.60
C GLN A 232 -26.28 -6.18 39.79
N ASP A 233 -26.89 -5.05 40.14
CA ASP A 233 -26.70 -3.79 39.42
C ASP A 233 -25.24 -3.31 39.51
N LEU A 234 -24.58 -3.48 40.66
CA LEU A 234 -23.16 -3.19 40.81
C LEU A 234 -22.28 -4.11 39.95
N GLN A 235 -22.61 -5.40 39.85
CA GLN A 235 -21.90 -6.33 38.97
C GLN A 235 -22.04 -5.94 37.50
N VAL A 236 -23.24 -5.59 37.05
CA VAL A 236 -23.49 -5.16 35.66
C VAL A 236 -22.80 -3.83 35.36
N MET A 237 -22.86 -2.85 36.28
CA MET A 237 -22.14 -1.59 36.14
C MET A 237 -20.62 -1.81 36.03
N GLN A 238 -20.06 -2.71 36.84
CA GLN A 238 -18.64 -3.04 36.76
C GLN A 238 -18.30 -3.73 35.44
N ALA A 239 -19.12 -4.69 35.00
CA ALA A 239 -18.94 -5.36 33.71
C ALA A 239 -18.99 -4.38 32.54
N GLN A 240 -19.91 -3.40 32.57
CA GLN A 240 -19.98 -2.33 31.58
C GLN A 240 -18.71 -1.47 31.53
N ARG A 241 -18.18 -1.06 32.70
CA ARG A 241 -16.94 -0.28 32.77
C ARG A 241 -15.76 -1.06 32.18
N VAL A 242 -15.59 -2.31 32.60
CA VAL A 242 -14.50 -3.18 32.12
C VAL A 242 -14.60 -3.42 30.61
N ALA A 243 -15.78 -3.75 30.10
CA ALA A 243 -15.99 -3.97 28.67
C ALA A 243 -15.70 -2.71 27.84
N ARG A 244 -16.12 -1.53 28.32
CA ARG A 244 -15.83 -0.25 27.66
C ARG A 244 -14.35 0.09 27.69
N GLU A 245 -13.66 -0.11 28.82
CA GLU A 245 -12.22 0.12 28.93
C GLU A 245 -11.43 -0.80 28.00
N HIS A 246 -11.81 -2.07 27.91
CA HIS A 246 -11.20 -3.00 26.96
C HIS A 246 -11.45 -2.60 25.51
N ALA A 247 -12.67 -2.15 25.16
CA ALA A 247 -12.97 -1.61 23.83
C ALA A 247 -12.10 -0.39 23.50
N ALA A 248 -11.90 0.52 24.46
CA ALA A 248 -11.02 1.68 24.26
C ALA A 248 -9.56 1.27 24.01
N GLN A 249 -9.07 0.21 24.66
CA GLN A 249 -7.74 -0.34 24.40
C GLN A 249 -7.65 -0.93 22.98
N ILE A 250 -8.66 -1.69 22.55
CA ILE A 250 -8.74 -2.26 21.19
C ILE A 250 -8.70 -1.14 20.14
N MET A 251 -9.51 -0.09 20.31
CA MET A 251 -9.57 1.02 19.36
C MET A 251 -8.30 1.90 19.38
N THR A 252 -7.66 2.05 20.54
CA THR A 252 -6.36 2.73 20.64
C THR A 252 -5.27 1.95 19.90
N GLN A 253 -5.29 0.62 20.01
CA GLN A 253 -4.38 -0.24 19.26
C GLN A 253 -4.65 -0.14 17.74
N PHE A 254 -5.93 -0.10 17.33
CA PHE A 254 -6.31 0.11 15.95
C PHE A 254 -5.69 1.40 15.36
N ASP A 255 -5.82 2.53 16.05
CA ASP A 255 -5.24 3.81 15.60
C ASP A 255 -3.71 3.73 15.44
N GLN A 256 -3.02 3.07 16.38
CA GLN A 256 -1.57 2.86 16.32
C GLN A 256 -1.15 1.98 15.15
N GLU A 257 -1.86 0.87 14.93
CA GLU A 257 -1.57 -0.08 13.87
C GLU A 257 -1.83 0.51 12.49
N ILE A 258 -2.94 1.25 12.30
CA ILE A 258 -3.18 2.03 11.07
C ILE A 258 -2.06 3.05 10.84
N GLY A 259 -1.64 3.73 11.91
CA GLY A 259 -0.54 4.69 11.90
C GLY A 259 0.82 4.13 11.45
N SER A 260 1.02 2.82 11.53
CA SER A 260 2.26 2.15 11.10
C SER A 260 2.40 1.98 9.58
N ALA A 261 1.33 2.25 8.84
CA ALA A 261 1.22 2.02 7.40
C ALA A 261 0.63 3.26 6.68
N VAL A 262 1.24 4.43 6.89
CA VAL A 262 0.77 5.72 6.32
C VAL A 262 1.71 6.34 5.29
N ALA A 263 2.82 5.69 4.97
CA ALA A 263 3.69 6.16 3.89
C ALA A 263 2.92 6.12 2.58
N THR A 264 2.95 7.17 1.76
CA THR A 264 2.35 7.09 0.42
C THR A 264 3.30 7.67 -0.58
N PRO A 265 3.53 7.00 -1.72
CA PRO A 265 4.44 7.50 -2.74
C PRO A 265 3.85 8.73 -3.42
N GLU A 266 4.73 9.63 -3.83
CA GLU A 266 4.44 10.59 -4.87
C GLU A 266 4.44 9.88 -6.21
N PHE A 267 3.48 10.22 -7.07
CA PHE A 267 3.40 9.72 -8.44
C PHE A 267 3.75 10.88 -9.38
N PRO A 268 5.03 11.07 -9.72
CA PRO A 268 5.43 12.17 -10.59
C PRO A 268 4.89 11.97 -12.00
N ALA A 269 4.73 13.09 -12.73
CA ALA A 269 4.37 13.03 -14.14
C ALA A 269 5.45 12.30 -14.96
N PRO A 270 5.09 11.55 -16.02
CA PRO A 270 6.06 10.91 -16.88
C PRO A 270 6.99 11.93 -17.55
N PRO A 271 8.24 11.55 -17.88
CA PRO A 271 9.16 12.41 -18.62
C PRO A 271 8.53 12.92 -19.92
N ALA A 272 8.61 14.23 -20.16
CA ALA A 272 8.12 14.82 -21.39
C ALA A 272 9.12 14.63 -22.54
N LEU A 273 8.61 14.39 -23.75
CA LEU A 273 9.43 14.50 -24.95
C LEU A 273 9.95 15.94 -25.08
N ALA A 274 11.24 16.09 -25.33
CA ALA A 274 11.82 17.40 -25.62
C ALA A 274 11.12 17.99 -26.85
N GLN A 275 10.42 19.11 -26.68
CA GLN A 275 9.87 19.86 -27.81
C GLN A 275 11.02 20.52 -28.56
N THR A 276 11.50 19.86 -29.61
CA THR A 276 12.38 20.50 -30.57
C THR A 276 11.58 21.61 -31.25
N ARG A 277 11.79 22.87 -30.82
CA ARG A 277 11.48 24.00 -31.68
C ARG A 277 12.35 23.83 -32.92
N ALA A 278 11.73 23.48 -34.03
CA ALA A 278 12.38 23.57 -35.32
C ALA A 278 12.81 25.03 -35.49
N ALA A 279 14.09 25.32 -35.26
CA ALA A 279 14.68 26.54 -35.74
C ALA A 279 14.53 26.46 -37.26
N SER A 280 13.63 27.28 -37.81
CA SER A 280 13.58 27.50 -39.25
C SER A 280 14.98 27.90 -39.68
N VAL A 281 15.69 26.98 -40.33
CA VAL A 281 16.91 27.29 -41.06
C VAL A 281 16.47 28.19 -42.21
N SER A 282 16.42 29.50 -41.97
CA SER A 282 16.43 30.50 -43.03
C SER A 282 17.87 30.56 -43.55
N GLY A 283 18.22 29.56 -44.37
CA GLY A 283 19.42 29.58 -45.19
C GLY A 283 19.36 30.77 -46.15
N GLY A 284 20.39 31.60 -46.13
CA GLY A 284 20.42 32.89 -46.79
C GLY A 284 20.69 32.85 -48.30
N GLY A 285 20.27 33.95 -48.94
CA GLY A 285 21.00 34.63 -50.02
C GLY A 285 20.58 34.33 -51.46
N ALA A 286 19.86 35.26 -52.10
CA ALA A 286 20.44 36.17 -53.11
C ALA A 286 19.37 36.98 -53.90
N ALA A 287 19.60 38.30 -53.94
CA ALA A 287 19.34 39.28 -54.99
C ALA A 287 17.96 39.39 -55.70
N GLY A 288 17.35 40.57 -55.57
CA GLY A 288 16.30 41.08 -56.44
C GLY A 288 16.00 42.56 -56.16
N SER A 289 16.76 43.45 -56.80
CA SER A 289 16.56 44.91 -56.79
C SER A 289 15.26 45.31 -57.51
N GLY A 290 14.54 46.30 -56.97
CA GLY A 290 13.70 47.19 -57.79
C GLY A 290 12.40 47.71 -57.17
N GLY A 291 12.39 49.00 -56.83
CA GLY A 291 11.31 49.89 -57.29
C GLY A 291 10.13 50.21 -56.34
N ALA A 292 10.27 51.33 -55.63
CA ALA A 292 9.34 52.46 -55.54
C ALA A 292 7.87 52.29 -55.07
N GLY A 293 7.57 52.99 -53.97
CA GLY A 293 6.47 53.97 -53.93
C GLY A 293 5.21 53.58 -53.16
N GLY A 294 4.85 54.39 -52.14
CA GLY A 294 3.49 54.42 -51.61
C GLY A 294 3.37 54.73 -50.12
N ALA A 295 3.36 56.02 -49.78
CA ALA A 295 2.98 56.51 -48.48
C ALA A 295 1.47 56.26 -48.19
N SER A 296 1.10 55.93 -46.95
CA SER A 296 0.05 56.64 -46.20
C SER A 296 -0.07 56.14 -44.74
N THR A 297 -0.37 57.12 -43.91
CA THR A 297 -0.39 57.27 -42.44
C THR A 297 -1.58 56.58 -41.72
N PRO A 298 -1.64 56.61 -40.37
CA PRO A 298 -2.35 55.66 -39.52
C PRO A 298 -3.79 56.06 -39.16
N MET A 299 -4.51 55.11 -38.56
CA MET A 299 -5.42 55.36 -37.44
C MET A 299 -5.13 54.34 -36.33
#